data_AF-A0A845GM29-F1
#
_entry.id   AF-A0A845GM29-F1
#
_cell.length_a   1.000
_cell.length_b   1.000
_cell.length_c   1.000
_cell.angle_alpha   90.00
_cell.angle_beta   90.00
_cell.angle_gamma   90.00
#
_symmetry.space_group_name_H-M   'P 1'
#
loop_
_entity.id
_entity.type
_entity.pdbx_description
1 polymer ?
#
loop_
_entity_poly.entity_id
_entity_poly.type
_entity_poly.pdbx_seq_one_letter_code
_entity_poly.pdbx_strand_id
1 'polypeptide(L)'
;MQKTILLILLLLTQLVGCWQTVVFDEKITGPYRLSAIDITEEMSVCYELKEEDTCIGRIPEMVFSVGWNENFIVAKQHPSGNKAVTNYFILDRKKDAKYVDPSVTVKGPLSELEYKEKSNLMSLPEFTRTFDDLR
;
A
#
# COMPACT_ATOMS: atom_id res chain seq x y z
N MET A 1 6.68 51.69 -3.38
CA MET A 1 5.55 50.90 -2.84
C MET A 1 5.08 49.83 -3.81
N GLN A 2 4.67 50.16 -5.05
CA GLN A 2 4.16 49.16 -6.01
C GLN A 2 5.19 48.06 -6.38
N LYS A 3 6.46 48.42 -6.60
CA LYS A 3 7.56 47.45 -6.84
C LYS A 3 7.86 46.58 -5.61
N THR A 4 7.77 47.17 -4.42
CA THR A 4 7.91 46.51 -3.12
C THR A 4 6.68 45.69 -2.72
N ILE A 5 5.56 45.77 -3.43
CA ILE A 5 4.43 44.86 -3.22
C ILE A 5 4.57 43.68 -4.19
N LEU A 6 5.03 43.94 -5.41
CA LEU A 6 5.27 42.92 -6.44
C LEU A 6 6.36 41.91 -6.03
N LEU A 7 7.46 42.38 -5.44
CA LEU A 7 8.53 41.51 -4.92
C LEU A 7 8.06 40.59 -3.79
N ILE A 8 7.09 41.05 -2.98
CA ILE A 8 6.61 40.35 -1.80
C ILE A 8 5.60 39.29 -2.25
N LEU A 9 4.79 39.61 -3.25
CA LEU A 9 3.88 38.66 -3.90
C LEU A 9 4.65 37.53 -4.61
N LEU A 10 5.78 37.83 -5.25
CA LEU A 10 6.65 36.84 -5.90
C LEU A 10 7.37 35.93 -4.89
N LEU A 11 7.66 36.44 -3.69
CA LEU A 11 8.26 35.65 -2.61
C LEU A 11 7.25 34.67 -1.98
N LEU A 12 5.97 35.04 -1.92
CA LEU A 12 4.89 34.20 -1.36
C LEU A 12 4.59 32.98 -2.24
N THR A 13 4.83 33.04 -3.56
CA THR A 13 4.67 31.88 -4.46
C THR A 13 5.77 30.81 -4.31
N GLN A 14 6.84 31.10 -3.57
CA GLN A 14 7.91 30.14 -3.28
C GLN A 14 7.64 29.31 -2.01
N LEU A 15 6.59 29.65 -1.25
CA LEU A 15 6.21 28.97 0.00
C LEU A 15 5.18 27.85 -0.22
N VAL A 16 4.80 27.56 -1.46
CA VAL A 16 3.91 26.43 -1.83
C VAL A 16 4.74 25.20 -2.24
N GLY A 17 5.36 24.54 -1.28
CA GLY A 17 5.96 23.21 -1.47
C GLY A 17 6.25 22.58 -0.11
N CYS A 18 5.90 21.34 0.21
CA CYS A 18 5.58 20.18 -0.62
C CYS A 18 4.08 19.94 -0.80
N TRP A 19 3.59 19.91 -2.04
CA TRP A 19 2.48 19.02 -2.37
C TRP A 19 3.08 17.63 -2.55
N GLN A 20 3.02 16.78 -1.51
CA GLN A 20 3.18 15.34 -1.71
C GLN A 20 1.96 14.89 -2.53
N THR A 21 2.10 14.85 -3.85
CA THR A 21 1.10 14.26 -4.72
C THR A 21 1.13 12.77 -4.52
N VAL A 22 0.20 12.26 -3.72
CA VAL A 22 -0.07 10.83 -3.64
C VAL A 22 -0.53 10.37 -5.03
N VAL A 23 0.29 9.57 -5.71
CA VAL A 23 -0.01 9.07 -7.06
C VAL A 23 -1.17 8.09 -7.03
N PHE A 24 -1.27 7.27 -5.99
CA PHE A 24 -2.38 6.33 -5.83
C PHE A 24 -2.75 6.16 -4.36
N ASP A 25 -4.05 6.23 -4.07
CA ASP A 25 -4.60 5.90 -2.75
C ASP A 25 -6.03 5.37 -2.88
N GLU A 26 -6.21 4.09 -2.58
CA GLU A 26 -7.49 3.39 -2.64
C GLU A 26 -7.74 2.65 -1.32
N LYS A 27 -8.87 2.93 -0.69
CA LYS A 27 -9.30 2.18 0.50
C LYS A 27 -9.73 0.77 0.10
N ILE A 28 -9.14 -0.25 0.73
CA ILE A 28 -9.47 -1.66 0.51
C ILE A 28 -10.66 -2.07 1.41
N THR A 29 -10.43 -2.08 2.72
CA THR A 29 -11.41 -2.50 3.74
C THR A 29 -10.97 -2.05 5.12
N GLY A 30 -11.91 -1.74 6.02
CA GLY A 30 -11.57 -1.32 7.39
C GLY A 30 -10.53 -0.18 7.41
N PRO A 31 -9.41 -0.31 8.14
CA PRO A 31 -8.30 0.64 8.15
C PRO A 31 -7.25 0.37 7.05
N TYR A 32 -7.48 -0.56 6.12
CA TYR A 32 -6.46 -0.96 5.15
C TYR A 32 -6.61 -0.23 3.82
N ARG A 33 -5.48 0.20 3.27
CA ARG A 33 -5.39 0.97 2.02
C ARG A 33 -4.31 0.40 1.10
N LEU A 34 -4.51 0.57 -0.19
CA LEU A 34 -3.45 0.54 -1.19
C LEU A 34 -2.95 1.97 -1.36
N SER A 35 -1.63 2.19 -1.21
CA SER A 35 -1.06 3.52 -1.35
C SER A 35 0.28 3.48 -2.06
N ALA A 36 0.49 4.46 -2.94
CA ALA A 36 1.73 4.75 -3.64
C ALA A 36 1.95 6.27 -3.63
N ILE A 37 3.11 6.72 -3.15
CA ILE A 37 3.36 8.15 -2.93
C ILE A 37 3.88 8.77 -4.22
N ASP A 38 5.08 8.37 -4.67
CA ASP A 38 5.77 9.07 -5.77
C ASP A 38 5.54 8.39 -7.12
N ILE A 39 5.47 7.06 -7.16
CA ILE A 39 5.24 6.27 -8.38
C ILE A 39 4.40 5.02 -8.08
N THR A 40 3.73 4.48 -9.09
CA THR A 40 2.87 3.28 -8.97
C THR A 40 3.59 2.04 -8.46
N GLU A 41 4.88 1.91 -8.73
CA GLU A 41 5.73 0.81 -8.29
C GLU A 41 5.95 0.81 -6.76
N GLU A 42 5.69 1.93 -6.08
CA GLU A 42 5.71 2.02 -4.61
C GLU A 42 4.42 1.48 -3.98
N MET A 43 3.46 1.00 -4.78
CA MET A 43 2.16 0.57 -4.27
C MET A 43 2.30 -0.54 -3.23
N SER A 44 1.83 -0.26 -2.02
CA SER A 44 1.91 -1.14 -0.86
C SER A 44 0.53 -1.29 -0.21
N VAL A 45 0.37 -2.32 0.63
CA VAL A 45 -0.79 -2.39 1.54
C VAL A 45 -0.36 -1.82 2.88
N CYS A 46 -1.13 -0.88 3.42
CA CYS A 46 -0.83 -0.22 4.68
C CYS A 46 -2.08 -0.10 5.57
N TYR A 47 -1.84 0.14 6.87
CA TYR A 47 -2.85 0.39 7.90
C TYR A 47 -2.93 1.90 8.16
N GLU A 48 -4.08 2.51 7.86
CA GLU A 48 -4.40 3.93 7.99
C GLU A 48 -4.48 4.34 9.47
N LEU A 49 -3.72 5.39 9.82
CA LEU A 49 -3.80 6.10 11.08
C LEU A 49 -4.55 7.42 10.88
N LYS A 50 -5.88 7.37 10.86
CA LYS A 50 -6.73 8.54 10.51
C LYS A 50 -6.42 9.83 11.27
N GLU A 51 -6.04 9.73 12.54
CA GLU A 51 -5.74 10.89 13.39
C GLU A 51 -4.36 11.50 13.09
N GLU A 52 -3.47 10.75 12.46
CA GLU A 52 -2.08 11.10 12.19
C GLU A 52 -1.84 11.38 10.69
N ASP A 53 -2.89 11.29 9.86
CA ASP A 53 -2.85 11.44 8.39
C ASP A 53 -1.69 10.65 7.76
N THR A 54 -1.49 9.42 8.24
CA THR A 54 -0.39 8.55 7.82
C THR A 54 -0.82 7.10 7.71
N CYS A 55 0.05 6.26 7.17
CA CYS A 55 -0.19 4.84 6.97
C CYS A 55 1.03 4.02 7.39
N ILE A 56 0.82 2.97 8.19
CA ILE A 56 1.90 2.04 8.57
C ILE A 56 1.88 0.86 7.61
N GLY A 57 2.99 0.61 6.92
CA GLY A 57 3.13 -0.51 5.97
C GLY A 57 2.76 -1.87 6.59
N ARG A 58 2.14 -2.73 5.78
CA ARG A 58 1.85 -4.13 6.11
C ARG A 58 2.43 -5.07 5.07
N ILE A 59 2.10 -4.85 3.79
CA ILE A 59 2.66 -5.62 2.67
C ILE A 59 3.53 -4.67 1.86
N PRO A 60 4.81 -5.01 1.60
CA PRO A 60 5.76 -4.12 0.96
C PRO A 60 5.37 -3.77 -0.48
N GLU A 61 6.04 -2.75 -1.01
CA GLU A 61 5.82 -2.11 -2.31
C GLU A 61 5.80 -3.04 -3.53
N MET A 62 5.32 -2.49 -4.64
CA MET A 62 5.06 -3.14 -5.92
C MET A 62 4.02 -4.28 -5.83
N VAL A 63 3.02 -4.07 -4.98
CA VAL A 63 1.78 -4.85 -4.97
C VAL A 63 1.06 -4.59 -6.29
N PHE A 64 0.77 -5.64 -7.06
CA PHE A 64 0.05 -5.50 -8.34
C PHE A 64 -1.30 -6.21 -8.34
N SER A 65 -1.61 -6.99 -7.30
CA SER A 65 -2.91 -7.61 -7.16
C SER A 65 -3.26 -7.84 -5.70
N VAL A 66 -4.50 -7.53 -5.31
CA VAL A 66 -5.01 -7.75 -3.95
C VAL A 66 -6.40 -8.39 -3.95
N GLY A 67 -6.69 -9.11 -2.88
CA GLY A 67 -7.99 -9.67 -2.56
C GLY A 67 -8.26 -9.56 -1.06
N TRP A 68 -9.52 -9.49 -0.65
CA TRP A 68 -9.86 -9.39 0.77
C TRP A 68 -11.20 -10.02 1.10
N ASN A 69 -11.31 -10.53 2.33
CA ASN A 69 -12.57 -10.92 2.97
C ASN A 69 -12.56 -10.45 4.43
N GLU A 70 -13.52 -10.89 5.24
CA GLU A 70 -13.63 -10.51 6.66
C GLU A 70 -12.39 -10.83 7.51
N ASN A 71 -11.63 -11.86 7.14
CA ASN A 71 -10.52 -12.38 7.94
C ASN A 71 -9.14 -12.01 7.39
N PHE A 72 -9.01 -11.93 6.06
CA PHE A 72 -7.72 -11.86 5.39
C PHE A 72 -7.67 -10.78 4.33
N ILE A 73 -6.48 -10.22 4.14
CA ILE A 73 -6.06 -9.53 2.91
C ILE A 73 -4.95 -10.38 2.29
N VAL A 74 -5.02 -10.60 0.98
CA VAL A 74 -3.99 -11.29 0.22
C VAL A 74 -3.44 -10.36 -0.85
N ALA A 75 -2.15 -10.48 -1.13
CA ALA A 75 -1.51 -9.65 -2.14
C ALA A 75 -0.48 -10.43 -2.94
N LYS A 76 -0.31 -10.04 -4.21
CA LYS A 76 0.83 -10.41 -5.05
C LYS A 76 1.74 -9.20 -5.21
N GLN A 77 3.04 -9.46 -5.17
CA GLN A 77 4.06 -8.43 -5.20
C GLN A 77 5.25 -8.85 -6.06
N HIS A 78 5.84 -7.89 -6.76
CA HIS A 78 7.12 -8.08 -7.44
C HIS A 78 8.25 -7.52 -6.55
N PRO A 79 9.18 -8.36 -6.05
CA PRO A 79 10.23 -7.88 -5.16
C PRO A 79 11.19 -6.95 -5.88
N SER A 80 11.45 -5.78 -5.30
CA SER A 80 12.49 -4.84 -5.75
C SER A 80 12.39 -4.49 -7.25
N GLY A 81 11.18 -4.26 -7.77
CA GLY A 81 11.01 -3.94 -9.20
C GLY A 81 11.00 -5.16 -10.13
N ASN A 82 11.30 -6.36 -9.62
CA ASN A 82 11.54 -7.53 -10.47
C ASN A 82 10.24 -8.25 -10.85
N LYS A 83 9.69 -7.86 -12.00
CA LYS A 83 8.48 -8.46 -12.58
C LYS A 83 8.58 -9.95 -12.91
N ALA A 84 9.79 -10.52 -12.99
CA ALA A 84 9.97 -11.95 -13.23
C ALA A 84 9.67 -12.82 -12.00
N VAL A 85 9.59 -12.23 -10.81
CA VAL A 85 9.33 -12.94 -9.55
C VAL A 85 8.02 -12.46 -8.96
N THR A 86 7.13 -13.39 -8.59
CA THR A 86 5.89 -13.05 -7.87
C THR A 86 5.95 -13.64 -6.48
N ASN A 87 5.93 -12.78 -5.48
CA ASN A 87 5.72 -13.13 -4.08
C ASN A 87 4.24 -13.05 -3.73
N TYR A 88 3.82 -13.89 -2.80
CA TYR A 88 2.47 -13.90 -2.25
C TYR A 88 2.51 -13.55 -0.77
N PHE A 89 1.54 -12.76 -0.34
CA PHE A 89 1.40 -12.33 1.05
C PHE A 89 -0.01 -12.57 1.58
N ILE A 90 -0.11 -12.90 2.86
CA ILE A 90 -1.37 -13.09 3.58
C ILE A 90 -1.32 -12.28 4.87
N LEU A 91 -2.21 -11.30 5.02
CA LEU A 91 -2.40 -10.50 6.23
C LEU A 91 -3.63 -10.99 7.01
N ASP A 92 -3.43 -11.39 8.26
CA ASP A 92 -4.49 -11.79 9.20
C ASP A 92 -5.10 -10.57 9.90
N ARG A 93 -6.27 -10.13 9.44
CA ARG A 93 -6.95 -8.91 9.90
C ARG A 93 -7.42 -9.01 11.35
N LYS A 94 -7.60 -10.22 11.88
CA LYS A 94 -8.08 -10.44 13.26
C LYS A 94 -6.96 -10.25 14.28
N LYS A 95 -5.72 -10.46 13.87
CA LYS A 95 -4.53 -10.30 14.72
C LYS A 95 -3.87 -8.94 14.58
N ASP A 96 -4.19 -8.21 13.52
CA ASP A 96 -3.60 -6.91 13.24
C ASP A 96 -4.33 -5.76 13.93
N ALA A 97 -3.55 -4.73 14.25
CA ALA A 97 -4.02 -3.50 14.87
C ALA A 97 -3.03 -2.37 14.58
N LYS A 98 -3.37 -1.15 15.02
CA LYS A 98 -2.65 0.11 14.74
C LYS A 98 -1.12 -0.03 14.75
N TYR A 99 -0.57 -0.54 15.85
CA TYR A 99 0.88 -0.59 16.09
C TYR A 99 1.42 -2.02 16.23
N VAL A 100 0.69 -3.03 15.75
CA VAL A 100 1.21 -4.40 15.73
C VAL A 100 2.30 -4.51 14.68
N ASP A 101 3.40 -5.17 15.04
CA ASP A 101 4.49 -5.45 14.12
C ASP A 101 3.98 -6.34 12.96
N PRO A 102 4.18 -5.96 11.69
CA PRO A 102 3.71 -6.73 10.54
C PRO A 102 4.20 -8.18 10.52
N SER A 103 5.37 -8.49 11.09
CA SER A 103 5.90 -9.86 11.15
C SER A 103 5.02 -10.83 11.95
N VAL A 104 4.13 -10.31 12.81
CA VAL A 104 3.18 -11.10 13.60
C VAL A 104 1.91 -11.44 12.80
N THR A 105 1.52 -10.57 11.87
CA THR A 105 0.20 -10.59 11.22
C THR A 105 0.27 -10.91 9.74
N VAL A 106 1.40 -10.64 9.11
CA VAL A 106 1.68 -10.84 7.69
C VAL A 106 2.55 -12.07 7.52
N LYS A 107 2.09 -12.99 6.67
CA LYS A 107 2.85 -14.15 6.22
C LYS A 107 3.32 -13.89 4.80
N GLY A 108 4.63 -13.91 4.59
CA GLY A 108 5.28 -13.80 3.30
C GLY A 108 6.70 -13.27 3.43
N PRO A 109 7.45 -13.18 2.32
CA PRO A 109 7.03 -13.58 0.97
C PRO A 109 6.85 -15.11 0.86
N LEU A 110 5.76 -15.54 0.24
CA LEU A 110 5.48 -16.95 -0.07
C LEU A 110 5.66 -17.21 -1.57
N SER A 111 6.08 -18.42 -1.91
CA SER A 111 5.97 -18.94 -3.28
C SER A 111 4.51 -19.22 -3.64
N GLU A 112 4.24 -19.38 -4.95
CA GLU A 112 2.90 -19.75 -5.43
C GLU A 112 2.42 -21.09 -4.84
N LEU A 113 3.33 -22.06 -4.69
CA LEU A 113 3.00 -23.37 -4.13
C LEU A 113 2.57 -23.25 -2.67
N GLU A 114 3.36 -22.56 -1.83
CA GLU A 114 3.05 -22.34 -0.42
C GLU A 114 1.75 -21.53 -0.25
N TYR A 115 1.52 -20.55 -1.13
CA TYR A 115 0.28 -19.78 -1.11
C TYR A 115 -0.93 -20.66 -1.44
N LYS A 116 -0.86 -21.50 -2.47
CA LYS A 116 -1.95 -22.42 -2.86
C LYS A 116 -2.28 -23.40 -1.73
N GLU A 117 -1.27 -23.97 -1.08
CA GLU A 117 -1.47 -24.84 0.08
C GLU A 117 -2.21 -24.11 1.21
N LYS A 118 -1.81 -22.88 1.53
CA LYS A 118 -2.49 -22.07 2.54
C LYS A 118 -3.89 -21.64 2.11
N SER A 119 -4.11 -21.34 0.83
CA SER A 119 -5.40 -20.93 0.28
C SER A 119 -6.48 -21.98 0.55
N ASN A 120 -6.14 -23.25 0.27
CA ASN A 120 -7.03 -24.39 0.48
C ASN A 120 -7.37 -24.61 1.97
N LEU A 121 -6.44 -24.30 2.87
CA LEU A 121 -6.62 -24.51 4.31
C LEU A 121 -7.34 -23.36 5.02
N MET A 122 -7.10 -22.13 4.56
CA MET A 122 -7.48 -20.91 5.30
C MET A 122 -8.69 -20.19 4.70
N SER A 123 -9.30 -20.71 3.62
CA SER A 123 -10.40 -20.03 2.90
C SER A 123 -10.01 -18.60 2.53
N LEU A 124 -8.85 -18.45 1.89
CA LEU A 124 -8.35 -17.15 1.46
C LEU A 124 -9.25 -16.56 0.36
N PRO A 125 -9.40 -15.24 0.30
CA PRO A 125 -10.17 -14.60 -0.76
C PRO A 125 -9.46 -14.71 -2.11
N GLU A 126 -10.26 -14.68 -3.18
CA GLU A 126 -9.75 -14.47 -4.54
C GLU A 126 -9.17 -13.07 -4.69
N PHE A 127 -8.25 -12.91 -5.65
CA PHE A 127 -7.75 -11.60 -6.04
C PHE A 127 -8.84 -10.85 -6.84
N THR A 128 -9.25 -9.69 -6.36
CA THR A 128 -10.37 -8.91 -6.91
C THR A 128 -9.93 -7.61 -7.55
N ARG A 129 -8.76 -7.10 -7.19
CA ARG A 129 -8.17 -5.89 -7.77
C ARG A 129 -6.78 -6.22 -8.32
N THR A 130 -6.55 -5.86 -9.58
CA THR A 130 -5.29 -6.09 -10.29
C THR A 130 -4.94 -4.88 -11.13
N PHE A 131 -3.67 -4.53 -11.14
CA PHE A 131 -3.09 -3.40 -11.86
C PHE A 131 -2.25 -3.95 -13.00
N ASP A 132 -2.76 -3.85 -14.22
CA ASP A 132 -2.19 -4.52 -15.40
C ASP A 132 -0.86 -3.92 -15.84
N ASP A 133 -0.64 -2.63 -15.56
CA ASP A 133 0.61 -1.91 -15.74
C ASP A 133 1.72 -2.43 -14.82
N LEU A 134 1.36 -2.97 -13.66
CA LEU A 134 2.30 -3.53 -12.67
C LEU A 134 2.43 -5.06 -12.73
N ARG A 135 1.62 -5.75 -13.54
CA ARG A 135 1.72 -7.20 -13.77
C ARG A 135 3.03 -7.58 -14.47
#